data_AF-A0A6H5GTL0-F1
#
_entry.id   AF-A0A6H5GTL0-F1
#
_cell.length_a   1.000
_cell.length_b   1.000
_cell.length_c   1.000
_cell.angle_alpha   90.00
_cell.angle_beta   90.00
_cell.angle_gamma   90.00
#
_symmetry.space_group_name_H-M   'P 1'
#
loop_
_entity.id
_entity.type
_entity.pdbx_description
1 polymer ?
#
loop_
_entity_poly.entity_id
_entity_poly.type
_entity_poly.pdbx_seq_one_letter_code
_entity_poly.pdbx_strand_id
1 'polypeptide(L)'
;MSSKKQNFSLVKSPTSAKRENSSQTILLQVGTLVLKVKTLNDCANHQAVVKIVDVKKRYGVRDEDQWICPDKDLIPVDSVVWPYLEAVPSEVERVALLSQGDLVHQLADLGIGSYVFVINDVDYEPKYHKAIVKFKGKIAIKGPGFYFGVELL
;
A
#
# COMPACT_ATOMS: atom_id res chain seq x y z
N MET A 1 -12.66 -22.78 9.23
CA MET A 1 -11.25 -22.38 9.33
C MET A 1 -11.17 -20.87 9.23
N SER A 2 -10.94 -20.17 10.35
CA SER A 2 -10.80 -18.72 10.35
C SER A 2 -9.45 -18.39 9.73
N SER A 3 -9.45 -17.90 8.48
CA SER A 3 -8.27 -17.30 7.87
C SER A 3 -7.77 -16.20 8.83
N LYS A 4 -6.57 -16.34 9.40
CA LYS A 4 -5.94 -15.26 10.16
C LYS A 4 -5.79 -14.09 9.18
N LYS A 5 -6.57 -13.02 9.39
CA LYS A 5 -6.49 -11.79 8.59
C LYS A 5 -5.03 -11.32 8.67
N GLN A 6 -4.31 -11.40 7.55
CA GLN A 6 -2.91 -10.97 7.49
C GLN A 6 -2.89 -9.44 7.60
N ASN A 7 -2.21 -8.92 8.61
CA ASN A 7 -2.13 -7.48 8.86
C ASN A 7 -0.94 -6.89 8.11
N PHE A 8 -1.15 -6.60 6.83
CA PHE A 8 -0.17 -5.86 6.04
C PHE A 8 -0.17 -4.38 6.42
N SER A 9 1.01 -3.77 6.36
CA SER A 9 1.20 -2.35 6.57
C SER A 9 2.24 -1.79 5.58
N LEU A 10 2.13 -0.51 5.25
CA LEU A 10 3.20 0.23 4.60
C LEU A 10 4.00 1.01 5.64
N VAL A 11 5.29 1.16 5.40
CA VAL A 11 6.17 2.06 6.15
C VAL A 11 5.89 3.51 5.73
N LYS A 12 5.44 4.37 6.65
CA LYS A 12 4.95 5.72 6.32
C LYS A 12 6.06 6.79 6.27
N SER A 13 7.17 6.52 6.94
CA SER A 13 8.37 7.37 7.01
C SER A 13 9.60 6.48 7.03
N PRO A 14 10.80 6.94 6.62
CA PRO A 14 12.01 6.13 6.73
C PRO A 14 12.20 5.62 8.17
N THR A 15 12.32 4.30 8.33
CA THR A 15 12.24 3.66 9.66
C THR A 15 13.34 2.64 9.84
N SER A 16 14.12 2.79 10.90
CA SER A 16 15.09 1.77 11.31
C SER A 16 14.38 0.54 11.88
N ALA A 17 14.71 -0.63 11.33
CA ALA A 17 14.22 -1.91 11.80
C ALA A 17 15.40 -2.79 12.24
N LYS A 18 15.33 -3.35 13.44
CA LYS A 18 16.35 -4.22 14.02
C LYS A 18 15.91 -5.67 13.94
N ARG A 19 16.77 -6.57 13.45
CA ARG A 19 16.42 -7.99 13.37
C ARG A 19 16.28 -8.60 14.76
N GLU A 20 15.25 -9.42 14.97
CA GLU A 20 15.02 -10.12 16.23
C GLU A 20 16.25 -11.02 16.53
N ASN A 21 16.75 -10.99 17.76
CA ASN A 21 17.92 -11.76 18.21
C ASN A 21 19.25 -11.46 17.47
N SER A 22 19.38 -10.30 16.83
CA SER A 22 20.61 -9.88 16.16
C SER A 22 20.89 -8.38 16.38
N SER A 23 22.14 -7.97 16.16
CA SER A 23 22.55 -6.56 16.11
C SER A 23 22.29 -5.93 14.73
N GLN A 24 21.90 -6.74 13.73
CA GLN A 24 21.63 -6.26 12.38
C GLN A 24 20.48 -5.26 12.36
N THR A 25 20.71 -4.12 11.70
CA THR A 25 19.71 -3.06 11.50
C THR A 25 19.64 -2.73 10.03
N ILE A 26 18.44 -2.40 9.55
CA ILE A 26 18.19 -1.92 8.19
C ILE A 26 17.31 -0.68 8.25
N LEU A 27 17.42 0.17 7.23
CA LEU A 27 16.56 1.33 7.05
C LEU A 27 15.47 0.97 6.04
N LEU A 28 14.23 0.82 6.51
CA LEU A 28 13.07 0.64 5.66
C LEU A 28 12.71 1.95 4.98
N GLN A 29 12.46 1.89 3.68
CA GLN A 29 12.08 3.06 2.89
C GLN A 29 10.56 3.27 2.97
N VAL A 30 10.11 4.50 2.72
CA VAL A 30 8.68 4.81 2.62
C VAL A 30 8.01 3.90 1.58
N GLY A 31 6.85 3.35 1.94
CA GLY A 31 6.07 2.44 1.12
C GLY A 31 6.63 1.01 1.06
N THR A 32 7.61 0.67 1.89
CA THR A 32 7.98 -0.74 2.12
C THR A 32 6.79 -1.49 2.69
N LEU A 33 6.38 -2.57 2.00
CA LEU A 33 5.33 -3.45 2.47
C LEU A 33 5.88 -4.40 3.52
N VAL A 34 5.19 -4.48 4.65
CA VAL A 34 5.53 -5.37 5.75
C VAL A 34 4.29 -6.13 6.23
N LEU A 35 4.50 -7.34 6.72
CA LEU A 35 3.49 -8.10 7.44
C LEU A 35 3.72 -7.91 8.94
N LYS A 36 2.78 -7.29 9.65
CA LYS A 36 2.83 -7.15 11.10
C LYS A 36 2.49 -8.49 11.77
N VAL A 37 3.46 -9.04 12.49
CA VAL A 37 3.37 -10.35 13.16
C VAL A 37 2.77 -10.20 14.55
N LYS A 38 3.27 -9.24 15.34
CA LYS A 38 2.81 -8.95 16.71
C LYS A 38 3.17 -7.52 17.10
N THR A 39 2.43 -6.95 18.03
CA THR A 39 2.80 -5.70 18.71
C THR A 39 3.50 -6.04 20.02
N LEU A 40 4.60 -5.36 20.30
CA LEU A 40 5.30 -5.43 21.59
C LEU A 40 4.78 -4.26 22.43
N ASN A 41 4.03 -4.58 23.49
CA ASN A 41 3.35 -3.61 24.35
C ASN A 41 4.17 -3.26 25.61
N ASP A 42 5.47 -3.55 25.65
CA ASP A 42 6.33 -3.17 26.78
C ASP A 42 6.73 -1.69 26.66
N CYS A 43 6.21 -0.88 27.59
CA CYS A 43 6.59 0.48 28.00
C CYS A 43 7.00 1.53 26.93
N ALA A 44 6.27 2.66 26.93
CA ALA A 44 6.53 3.96 26.29
C ALA A 44 6.70 4.01 24.75
N ASN A 45 7.31 3.00 24.14
CA ASN A 45 7.61 2.96 22.71
C ASN A 45 6.95 1.73 22.08
N HIS A 46 5.68 1.88 21.69
CA HIS A 46 4.94 0.84 20.95
C HIS A 46 5.76 0.35 19.74
N GLN A 47 6.23 -0.89 19.81
CA GLN A 47 7.01 -1.53 18.75
C GLN A 47 6.18 -2.61 18.07
N ALA A 48 6.49 -2.88 16.82
CA ALA A 48 5.92 -3.96 16.05
C ALA A 48 7.03 -4.91 15.60
N VAL A 49 6.75 -6.21 15.68
CA VAL A 49 7.52 -7.22 14.98
C VAL A 49 6.90 -7.44 13.62
N VAL A 50 7.71 -7.32 12.58
CA VAL A 50 7.30 -7.35 11.19
C VAL A 50 8.15 -8.31 10.38
N LYS A 51 7.57 -8.84 9.30
CA LYS A 51 8.30 -9.46 8.19
C LYS A 51 8.27 -8.54 7.00
N ILE A 52 9.40 -8.39 6.31
CA ILE A 52 9.50 -7.48 5.16
C ILE A 52 9.13 -8.25 3.90
N VAL A 53 8.21 -7.68 3.11
CA VAL A 53 7.80 -8.26 1.83
C VAL A 53 8.71 -7.71 0.73
N ASP A 54 9.88 -8.31 0.58
CA ASP A 54 10.96 -7.79 -0.28
C ASP A 54 10.84 -8.22 -1.75
N VAL A 55 9.71 -7.90 -2.39
CA VAL A 55 9.44 -8.27 -3.81
C VAL A 55 10.53 -7.77 -4.76
N LYS A 56 11.10 -6.59 -4.46
CA LYS A 56 12.16 -5.96 -5.28
C LYS A 56 13.58 -6.34 -4.86
N LYS A 57 13.75 -7.28 -3.91
CA LYS A 57 15.05 -7.71 -3.37
C LYS A 57 15.96 -6.56 -2.91
N ARG A 58 15.39 -5.50 -2.35
CA ARG A 58 16.10 -4.29 -1.88
C ARG A 58 16.84 -4.50 -0.58
N TYR A 59 16.37 -5.41 0.26
CA TYR A 59 16.89 -5.61 1.62
C TYR A 59 17.69 -6.90 1.75
N GLY A 60 17.54 -7.84 0.82
CA GLY A 60 18.28 -9.12 0.86
C GLY A 60 17.92 -9.96 2.08
N VAL A 61 16.69 -9.82 2.56
CA VAL A 61 16.16 -10.50 3.75
C VAL A 61 15.59 -11.87 3.38
N ARG A 62 15.53 -12.76 4.37
CA ARG A 62 14.88 -14.07 4.22
C ARG A 62 13.43 -14.01 4.74
N ASP A 63 12.58 -14.89 4.24
CA ASP A 63 11.15 -14.92 4.59
C ASP A 63 10.89 -15.27 6.08
N GLU A 64 11.84 -15.97 6.70
CA GLU A 64 11.86 -16.27 8.14
C GLU A 64 12.29 -15.08 9.01
N ASP A 65 12.92 -14.05 8.43
CA ASP A 65 13.48 -12.94 9.20
C ASP A 65 12.38 -12.05 9.79
N GLN A 66 12.47 -11.85 11.10
CA GLN A 66 11.61 -10.93 11.84
C GLN A 66 12.40 -9.70 12.27
N TRP A 67 11.75 -8.54 12.14
CA TRP A 67 12.35 -7.24 12.37
C TRP A 67 11.47 -6.44 13.32
N ILE A 68 12.10 -5.63 14.16
CA ILE A 68 11.45 -4.81 15.17
C ILE A 68 11.57 -3.36 14.75
N CYS A 69 10.44 -2.67 14.62
CA CYS A 69 10.38 -1.25 14.30
C CYS A 69 9.31 -0.54 15.14
N PRO A 70 9.33 0.81 15.22
CA PRO A 70 8.24 1.56 15.85
C PRO A 70 6.91 1.31 15.13
N ASP A 71 5.86 0.96 15.88
CA ASP A 71 4.54 0.67 15.30
C ASP A 71 3.90 1.94 14.72
N LYS A 72 4.19 3.09 15.34
CA LYS A 72 3.72 4.40 14.88
C LYS A 72 4.15 4.72 13.46
N ASP A 73 5.21 4.10 12.94
CA ASP A 73 5.71 4.36 11.58
C ASP A 73 5.04 3.46 10.53
N LEU A 74 4.11 2.60 10.95
CA LEU A 74 3.36 1.71 10.07
C LEU A 74 1.95 2.27 9.83
N ILE A 75 1.47 2.18 8.60
CA ILE A 75 0.09 2.43 8.22
C ILE A 75 -0.56 1.11 7.77
N PRO A 76 -1.62 0.62 8.45
CA PRO A 76 -2.30 -0.60 8.05
C PRO A 76 -2.88 -0.51 6.64
N VAL A 77 -2.78 -1.60 5.88
CA VAL A 77 -3.33 -1.73 4.53
C VAL A 77 -4.55 -2.65 4.59
N ASP A 78 -5.71 -2.15 4.16
CA ASP A 78 -6.84 -3.04 3.93
C ASP A 78 -6.64 -3.82 2.62
N SER A 79 -6.89 -5.12 2.68
CA SER A 79 -6.97 -6.01 1.51
C SER A 79 -7.90 -5.50 0.40
N VAL A 80 -8.96 -4.76 0.74
CA VAL A 80 -9.91 -4.18 -0.21
C VAL A 80 -9.25 -3.06 -1.02
N VAL A 81 -8.39 -2.25 -0.41
CA VAL A 81 -7.74 -1.11 -1.07
C VAL A 81 -6.42 -1.47 -1.75
N TRP A 82 -5.76 -2.55 -1.31
CA TRP A 82 -4.45 -2.95 -1.83
C TRP A 82 -4.37 -3.02 -3.36
N PRO A 83 -5.34 -3.63 -4.09
CA PRO A 83 -5.25 -3.70 -5.55
C PRO A 83 -5.16 -2.33 -6.24
N TYR A 84 -5.75 -1.27 -5.67
CA TYR A 84 -5.69 0.07 -6.26
C TYR A 84 -4.37 0.78 -5.91
N LEU A 85 -3.87 0.59 -4.69
CA LEU A 85 -2.55 1.08 -4.28
C LEU A 85 -1.43 0.40 -5.08
N GLU A 86 -1.57 -0.89 -5.34
CA GLU A 86 -0.58 -1.68 -6.08
C GLU A 86 -0.38 -1.15 -7.51
N ALA A 87 -1.42 -0.58 -8.13
CA ALA A 87 -1.37 0.03 -9.46
C ALA A 87 -0.61 1.37 -9.50
N VAL A 88 -0.43 2.05 -8.37
CA VAL A 88 0.31 3.32 -8.27
C VAL A 88 1.81 3.02 -8.30
N PRO A 89 2.61 3.54 -9.25
CA PRO A 89 4.03 3.19 -9.32
C PRO A 89 4.89 3.76 -8.18
N SER A 90 4.54 4.95 -7.70
CA SER A 90 5.29 5.66 -6.66
C SER A 90 4.94 5.16 -5.26
N GLU A 91 5.92 4.66 -4.52
CA GLU A 91 5.74 4.14 -3.16
C GLU A 91 5.38 5.23 -2.14
N VAL A 92 5.92 6.43 -2.34
CA VAL A 92 5.57 7.61 -1.54
C VAL A 92 4.12 8.03 -1.79
N GLU A 93 3.70 8.00 -3.05
CA GLU A 93 2.32 8.33 -3.43
C GLU A 93 1.32 7.30 -2.88
N ARG A 94 1.67 6.00 -2.89
CA ARG A 94 0.86 4.96 -2.24
C ARG A 94 0.61 5.27 -0.76
N VAL A 95 1.66 5.64 -0.04
CA VAL A 95 1.56 6.01 1.38
C VAL A 95 0.71 7.28 1.54
N ALA A 96 0.90 8.28 0.69
CA ALA A 96 0.10 9.50 0.71
C ALA A 96 -1.39 9.21 0.49
N LEU A 97 -1.74 8.42 -0.53
CA LEU A 97 -3.10 8.00 -0.84
C LEU A 97 -3.73 7.20 0.30
N LEU A 98 -2.99 6.23 0.85
CA LEU A 98 -3.46 5.44 1.99
C LEU A 98 -3.65 6.30 3.26
N SER A 99 -2.91 7.40 3.38
CA SER A 99 -3.06 8.36 4.48
C SER A 99 -4.24 9.34 4.27
N GLN A 100 -4.80 9.43 3.05
CA GLN A 100 -5.90 10.33 2.71
C GLN A 100 -7.29 9.76 3.07
N GLY A 101 -7.42 9.20 4.27
CA GLY A 101 -8.68 8.68 4.78
C GLY A 101 -9.34 7.67 3.84
N ASP A 102 -10.60 7.95 3.47
CA ASP A 102 -11.43 7.02 2.71
C ASP A 102 -11.28 7.13 1.18
N LEU A 103 -10.36 7.96 0.66
CA LEU A 103 -10.24 8.17 -0.79
C LEU A 103 -10.06 6.86 -1.56
N VAL A 104 -9.17 5.98 -1.10
CA VAL A 104 -8.92 4.70 -1.76
C VAL A 104 -10.08 3.73 -1.56
N HIS A 105 -10.83 3.84 -0.45
CA HIS A 105 -12.06 3.06 -0.23
C HIS A 105 -13.16 3.51 -1.20
N GLN A 106 -13.31 4.81 -1.44
CA GLN A 106 -14.25 5.33 -2.44
C GLN A 106 -13.92 4.80 -3.85
N LEU A 107 -12.64 4.71 -4.21
CA LEU A 107 -12.22 4.06 -5.45
C LEU A 107 -12.57 2.57 -5.45
N ALA A 108 -12.38 1.89 -4.31
CA ALA A 108 -12.72 0.48 -4.17
C ALA A 108 -14.22 0.21 -4.32
N ASP A 109 -15.07 1.18 -3.98
CA ASP A 109 -16.53 1.09 -4.09
C ASP A 109 -17.06 1.39 -5.50
N LEU A 110 -16.25 1.97 -6.39
CA LEU A 110 -16.67 2.25 -7.78
C LEU A 110 -17.01 0.95 -8.52
N GLY A 111 -18.17 0.89 -9.15
CA GLY A 111 -18.62 -0.23 -9.97
C GLY A 111 -18.54 0.07 -11.46
N ILE A 112 -18.75 -0.96 -12.28
CA ILE A 112 -19.09 -0.75 -13.69
C ILE A 112 -20.42 0.02 -13.74
N GLY A 113 -20.48 1.08 -14.54
CA GLY A 113 -21.62 2.00 -14.63
C GLY A 113 -21.51 3.23 -13.72
N SER A 114 -20.53 3.30 -12.81
CA SER A 114 -20.32 4.50 -11.99
C SER A 114 -19.91 5.70 -12.84
N TYR A 115 -20.50 6.86 -12.55
CA TYR A 115 -20.10 8.15 -13.11
C TYR A 115 -18.89 8.70 -12.35
N VAL A 116 -17.87 9.11 -13.08
CA VAL A 116 -16.62 9.64 -12.54
C VAL A 116 -16.16 10.86 -13.33
N PHE A 117 -15.26 11.63 -12.73
CA PHE A 117 -14.47 12.63 -13.45
C PHE A 117 -13.05 12.09 -13.64
N VAL A 118 -12.53 12.19 -14.86
CA VAL A 118 -11.14 11.86 -15.16
C VAL A 118 -10.39 13.10 -15.59
N ILE A 119 -9.17 13.24 -15.09
CA ILE A 119 -8.25 14.29 -15.50
C ILE A 119 -7.41 13.74 -16.65
N ASN A 120 -7.32 14.51 -17.74
CA ASN A 120 -6.41 14.21 -18.82
C ASN A 120 -5.20 15.16 -18.74
N ASP A 121 -4.09 14.69 -18.17
CA ASP A 121 -2.86 15.47 -17.96
C ASP A 121 -2.05 15.72 -19.25
N VAL A 122 -2.64 15.48 -20.42
CA VAL A 122 -1.97 15.73 -21.72
C VAL A 122 -1.99 17.23 -22.07
N ASP A 123 -2.91 18.00 -21.50
CA ASP A 123 -3.00 19.45 -21.70
C ASP A 123 -2.33 20.22 -20.56
N TYR A 124 -1.78 21.42 -20.85
CA TYR A 124 -1.18 22.32 -19.85
C TYR A 124 -2.16 22.76 -18.74
N GLU A 125 -3.47 22.59 -18.95
CA GLU A 125 -4.52 22.86 -17.96
C GLU A 125 -5.31 21.56 -17.67
N PRO A 126 -5.41 21.13 -16.40
CA PRO A 126 -6.13 19.92 -16.06
C PRO A 126 -7.62 20.09 -16.33
N LYS A 127 -8.12 19.44 -17.38
CA LYS A 127 -9.55 19.38 -17.69
C LYS A 127 -10.17 18.12 -17.10
N TYR A 128 -11.24 18.32 -16.33
CA TYR A 128 -12.06 17.24 -15.81
C TYR A 128 -13.08 16.83 -16.87
N HIS A 129 -12.99 15.59 -17.34
CA HIS A 129 -13.94 15.00 -18.26
C HIS A 129 -14.90 14.08 -17.51
N LYS A 130 -16.20 14.22 -17.77
CA LYS A 130 -17.19 13.25 -17.28
C LYS A 130 -16.97 11.92 -18.01
N ALA A 131 -17.06 10.83 -17.28
CA ALA A 131 -16.89 9.50 -17.83
C ALA A 131 -17.73 8.47 -17.08
N ILE A 132 -17.94 7.31 -17.71
CA ILE A 132 -18.58 6.14 -17.10
C ILE A 132 -17.58 4.99 -17.04
N VAL A 133 -17.48 4.32 -15.89
CA VAL A 133 -16.66 3.11 -15.74
C VAL A 133 -17.26 1.97 -16.56
N LYS A 134 -16.50 1.42 -17.51
CA LYS A 134 -16.87 0.24 -18.32
C LYS A 134 -16.10 -1.02 -17.92
N PHE A 135 -14.96 -0.86 -17.26
CA PHE A 135 -14.12 -1.95 -16.82
C PHE A 135 -13.52 -1.66 -15.45
N LYS A 136 -13.39 -2.71 -14.62
CA LYS A 136 -12.68 -2.68 -13.34
C LYS A 136 -12.00 -4.03 -13.12
N GLY A 137 -10.67 -4.04 -13.02
CA GLY A 137 -9.93 -5.26 -12.74
C GLY A 137 -8.46 -5.20 -13.14
N LYS A 138 -7.79 -6.36 -13.11
CA LYS A 138 -6.38 -6.49 -13.49
C LYS A 138 -6.21 -6.43 -15.01
N ILE A 139 -5.17 -5.75 -15.47
CA ILE A 139 -4.76 -5.73 -16.88
C ILE A 139 -3.30 -6.12 -16.95
N ALA A 140 -3.00 -7.36 -17.37
CA ALA A 140 -1.65 -7.93 -17.33
C ALA A 140 -0.58 -7.03 -17.99
N ILE A 141 -0.92 -6.38 -19.11
CA ILE A 141 0.00 -5.51 -19.85
C ILE A 141 0.27 -4.15 -19.18
N LYS A 142 -0.57 -3.73 -18.22
CA LYS A 142 -0.43 -2.45 -17.52
C LYS A 142 0.39 -2.56 -16.24
N GLY A 143 0.55 -3.78 -15.73
CA GLY A 143 1.29 -4.06 -14.50
C GLY A 143 0.40 -4.60 -13.38
N PRO A 144 0.89 -4.58 -12.14
CA PRO A 144 0.16 -5.09 -10.99
C PRO A 144 -0.97 -4.14 -10.57
N GLY A 145 -1.90 -4.62 -9.74
CA GLY A 145 -3.04 -3.83 -9.29
C GLY A 145 -4.25 -3.80 -10.24
N PHE A 146 -5.24 -2.99 -9.85
CA PHE A 146 -6.52 -2.81 -10.53
C PHE A 146 -6.56 -1.52 -11.32
N TYR A 147 -7.15 -1.60 -12.51
CA TYR A 147 -7.32 -0.49 -13.43
C TYR A 147 -8.80 -0.30 -13.74
N PHE A 148 -9.16 0.96 -14.02
CA PHE A 148 -10.47 1.34 -14.51
C PHE A 148 -10.38 1.67 -16.00
N GLY A 149 -11.25 1.05 -16.79
CA GLY A 149 -11.51 1.49 -18.16
C GLY A 149 -12.74 2.39 -18.14
N VAL A 150 -12.61 3.59 -18.68
CA VAL A 150 -13.70 4.58 -18.71
C VAL A 150 -14.05 4.98 -20.13
N GLU A 151 -15.31 5.30 -20.36
CA GLU A 151 -15.81 5.92 -21.59
C GLU A 151 -16.14 7.38 -21.30
N LEU A 152 -15.53 8.31 -22.03
CA LEU A 152 -15.78 9.74 -21.89
C LEU A 152 -17.18 10.10 -22.42
N LEU A 153 -17.84 11.06 -21.77
CA LEU A 153 -19.16 11.58 -22.13
C LEU A 153 -19.09 12.92 -22.86
#